data_AF-A0A9E6MFB4-F1
#
_entry.id   AF-A0A9E6MFB4-F1
#
_cell.length_a   1.000
_cell.length_b   1.000
_cell.length_c   1.000
_cell.angle_alpha   90.00
_cell.angle_beta   90.00
_cell.angle_gamma   90.00
#
_symmetry.space_group_name_H-M   'P 1'
#
loop_
_entity.id
_entity.type
_entity.pdbx_description
1 polymer ?
#
loop_
_entity_poly.entity_id
_entity_poly.type
_entity_poly.pdbx_seq_one_letter_code
_entity_poly.pdbx_strand_id
1 'polypeptide(L)'
;MGTTEKRPVYANAFGAFGYVFLVFSWLWSTLIVGYSSLSTQNITWLIPKNADQPIGTSEPSSLVSGPVAITIGLVVTIFIVLTTLYVFIALPKSIGKRGSTVTRKAASLIVPIVTHHQPLPETRRVFLTSRIIMVLKSIACLLPVTTLLVFPNTTTLSYEVVLICSLFFSLFTVALFTVQYALARLLHIPRELLW
;
A
#
# COMPACT_ATOMS: atom_id res chain seq x y z
N MET A 1 -18.28 5.04 30.53
CA MET A 1 -18.97 4.91 29.23
C MET A 1 -18.04 5.19 28.02
N GLY A 2 -16.74 4.83 28.08
CA GLY A 2 -15.73 5.28 27.08
C GLY A 2 -14.84 4.20 26.45
N THR A 3 -15.14 2.91 26.66
CA THR A 3 -14.29 1.80 26.18
C THR A 3 -14.83 1.08 24.95
N THR A 4 -16.07 1.32 24.54
CA THR A 4 -16.70 0.70 23.36
C THR A 4 -16.39 1.44 22.06
N GLU A 5 -16.24 2.76 22.11
CA GLU A 5 -16.07 3.61 20.92
C GLU A 5 -14.65 3.54 20.32
N LYS A 6 -13.63 3.29 21.13
CA LYS A 6 -12.22 3.20 20.68
C LYS A 6 -11.85 1.82 20.08
N ARG A 7 -12.63 0.78 20.34
CA ARG A 7 -12.39 -0.60 19.86
C ARG A 7 -12.23 -0.70 18.33
N PRO A 8 -13.14 -0.13 17.51
CA PRO A 8 -12.98 -0.16 16.06
C PRO A 8 -11.77 0.64 15.58
N VAL A 9 -11.32 1.66 16.31
CA VAL A 9 -10.18 2.50 15.90
C VAL A 9 -8.89 1.70 15.81
N TYR A 10 -8.60 0.85 16.82
CA TYR A 10 -7.39 0.03 16.82
C TYR A 10 -7.42 -1.01 15.69
N ALA A 11 -8.53 -1.73 15.52
CA ALA A 11 -8.67 -2.70 14.44
C ALA A 11 -8.56 -2.03 13.05
N ASN A 12 -9.15 -0.85 12.88
CA ASN A 12 -9.09 -0.09 11.63
C ASN A 12 -7.72 0.54 11.38
N ALA A 13 -6.91 0.79 12.42
CA ALA A 13 -5.53 1.21 12.23
C ALA A 13 -4.72 0.09 11.56
N PHE A 14 -4.84 -1.16 12.03
CA PHE A 14 -4.21 -2.31 11.37
C PHE A 14 -4.72 -2.51 9.95
N GLY A 15 -6.03 -2.36 9.72
CA GLY A 15 -6.60 -2.39 8.37
C GLY A 15 -6.05 -1.31 7.45
N ALA A 16 -5.98 -0.07 7.93
CA ALA A 16 -5.39 1.06 7.23
C ALA A 16 -3.93 0.81 6.84
N PHE A 17 -3.09 0.37 7.79
CA PHE A 17 -1.71 -0.01 7.48
C PHE A 17 -1.64 -1.16 6.49
N GLY A 18 -2.50 -2.18 6.62
CA GLY A 18 -2.57 -3.27 5.65
C GLY A 18 -2.83 -2.78 4.24
N TYR A 19 -3.74 -1.83 4.05
CA TYR A 19 -3.97 -1.22 2.74
C TYR A 19 -2.79 -0.38 2.24
N VAL A 20 -2.09 0.35 3.12
CA VAL A 20 -0.88 1.10 2.74
C VAL A 20 0.21 0.15 2.23
N PHE A 21 0.48 -0.91 2.98
CA PHE A 21 1.47 -1.92 2.58
C PHE A 21 1.05 -2.67 1.32
N LEU A 22 -0.25 -2.90 1.12
CA LEU A 22 -0.77 -3.45 -0.13
C LEU A 22 -0.46 -2.52 -1.32
N VAL A 23 -0.67 -1.22 -1.16
CA VAL A 23 -0.31 -0.23 -2.20
C VAL A 23 1.19 -0.24 -2.47
N PHE A 24 2.03 -0.28 -1.44
CA PHE A 24 3.48 -0.40 -1.61
C PHE A 24 3.89 -1.69 -2.31
N SER A 25 3.24 -2.81 -2.01
CA SER A 25 3.47 -4.08 -2.70
C SER A 25 3.16 -3.97 -4.20
N TRP A 26 2.06 -3.31 -4.56
CA TRP A 26 1.70 -3.07 -5.96
C TRP A 26 2.63 -2.07 -6.65
N LEU A 27 3.03 -0.99 -5.97
CA LEU A 27 3.98 -0.02 -6.51
C LEU A 27 5.34 -0.66 -6.75
N TRP A 28 5.84 -1.48 -5.81
CA TRP A 28 7.08 -2.22 -5.96
C TRP A 28 7.03 -3.16 -7.17
N SER A 29 5.99 -3.99 -7.25
CA SER A 29 5.81 -4.92 -8.38
C SER A 29 5.72 -4.19 -9.73
N THR A 30 4.92 -3.13 -9.79
CA THR A 30 4.74 -2.31 -11.00
C THR A 30 6.05 -1.61 -11.40
N LEU A 31 6.83 -1.13 -10.44
CA LEU A 31 8.12 -0.48 -10.69
C LEU A 31 9.11 -1.46 -11.34
N ILE A 32 9.24 -2.67 -10.79
CA ILE A 32 10.18 -3.67 -11.31
C ILE A 32 9.76 -4.16 -12.70
N VAL A 33 8.49 -4.52 -12.87
CA VAL A 33 7.96 -4.97 -14.17
C VAL A 33 7.98 -3.83 -15.19
N GLY A 34 7.60 -2.63 -14.78
CA GLY A 34 7.62 -1.43 -15.62
C GLY A 34 9.02 -1.07 -16.08
N TYR A 35 10.00 -1.06 -15.18
CA TYR A 35 11.40 -0.85 -15.55
C TYR A 35 11.89 -1.93 -16.52
N SER A 36 11.59 -3.20 -16.25
CA SER A 36 11.97 -4.31 -17.13
C SER A 36 11.42 -4.12 -18.55
N SER A 37 10.14 -3.74 -18.66
CA SER A 37 9.51 -3.48 -19.95
C SER A 37 10.06 -2.24 -20.65
N LEU A 38 10.37 -1.17 -19.91
CA LEU A 38 10.91 0.08 -20.46
C LEU A 38 12.39 -0.05 -20.87
N SER A 39 13.16 -0.87 -20.17
CA SER A 39 14.58 -1.10 -20.47
C SER A 39 14.79 -2.08 -21.62
N THR A 40 13.86 -3.02 -21.83
CA THR A 40 13.97 -4.01 -22.92
C THR A 40 13.59 -3.41 -24.27
N GLN A 41 12.69 -2.43 -24.27
CA GLN A 41 12.43 -1.61 -25.46
C GLN A 41 13.50 -0.52 -25.51
N ASN A 42 14.20 -0.35 -26.63
CA ASN A 42 15.16 0.76 -26.81
C ASN A 42 14.42 2.09 -26.90
N ILE A 43 13.85 2.58 -25.78
CA ILE A 43 13.10 3.83 -25.69
C ILE A 43 14.08 5.01 -25.57
N THR A 44 14.95 5.17 -26.57
CA THR A 44 15.96 6.25 -26.65
C THR A 44 15.34 7.65 -26.71
N TRP A 45 14.03 7.77 -26.92
CA TRP A 45 13.31 9.04 -26.92
C TRP A 45 12.88 9.51 -25.53
N LEU A 46 12.81 8.63 -24.52
CA LEU A 46 12.34 8.96 -23.17
C LEU A 46 13.49 9.00 -22.15
N ILE A 47 14.51 8.16 -22.33
CA ILE A 47 15.71 8.12 -21.50
C ILE A 47 16.91 8.24 -22.44
N PRO A 48 17.50 9.45 -22.57
CA PRO A 48 18.80 9.58 -23.20
C PRO A 48 19.76 8.65 -22.48
N LYS A 49 20.42 7.77 -23.22
CA LYS A 49 21.53 6.97 -22.69
C LYS A 49 22.56 7.99 -22.19
N ASN A 50 22.68 8.15 -20.87
CA ASN A 50 23.77 8.95 -20.31
C ASN A 50 25.04 8.25 -20.76
N ALA A 51 25.72 8.83 -21.76
CA ALA A 51 27.11 8.52 -22.03
C ALA A 51 27.84 8.66 -20.70
N ASP A 52 28.61 7.64 -20.32
CA ASP A 52 29.34 7.56 -19.06
C ASP A 52 29.98 8.92 -18.75
N GLN A 53 29.29 9.75 -17.96
CA GLN A 53 29.88 10.99 -17.51
C GLN A 53 30.93 10.55 -16.50
N PRO A 54 32.20 10.95 -16.66
CA PRO A 54 33.16 10.75 -15.58
C PRO A 54 32.52 11.34 -14.33
N ILE A 55 32.55 10.58 -13.24
CA ILE A 55 32.09 11.01 -11.93
C ILE A 55 32.91 12.25 -11.61
N GLY A 56 32.38 13.41 -12.02
CA GLY A 56 32.90 14.69 -11.66
C GLY A 56 32.76 14.73 -10.17
N THR A 57 33.89 14.66 -9.48
CA THR A 57 34.01 14.96 -8.06
C THR A 57 33.16 16.19 -7.83
N SER A 58 32.01 16.02 -7.18
CA SER A 58 31.18 17.15 -6.80
C SER A 58 32.09 18.00 -5.92
N GLU A 59 32.58 19.12 -6.45
CA GLU A 59 33.14 20.15 -5.61
C GLU A 59 32.13 20.36 -4.47
N PRO A 60 32.57 20.39 -3.21
CA PRO A 60 31.65 20.62 -2.10
C PRO A 60 30.90 21.89 -2.46
N SER A 61 29.59 21.76 -2.74
CA SER A 61 28.72 22.90 -3.01
C SER A 61 29.01 23.86 -1.89
N SER A 62 29.60 25.01 -2.21
CA SER A 62 29.90 26.06 -1.25
C SER A 62 28.58 26.38 -0.59
N LEU A 63 28.40 25.78 0.58
CA LEU A 63 27.20 25.86 1.39
C LEU A 63 26.84 27.32 1.41
N VAL A 64 25.59 27.62 1.09
CA VAL A 64 25.05 28.98 1.13
C VAL A 64 25.25 29.49 2.57
N SER A 65 26.41 30.11 2.81
CA SER A 65 26.95 30.40 4.14
C SER A 65 26.47 31.78 4.57
N GLY A 66 25.17 32.00 4.42
CA GLY A 66 24.48 33.21 4.81
C GLY A 66 23.46 32.87 5.90
N PRO A 67 23.37 33.64 7.00
CA PRO A 67 22.35 33.44 8.03
C PRO A 67 20.92 33.31 7.46
N VAL A 68 20.64 34.02 6.36
CA VAL A 68 19.37 33.99 5.63
C VAL A 68 19.10 32.62 5.00
N ALA A 69 20.10 31.99 4.37
CA ALA A 69 19.91 30.70 3.70
C ALA A 69 19.77 29.55 4.69
N ILE A 70 20.50 29.60 5.81
CA ILE A 70 20.31 28.66 6.92
C ILE A 70 18.89 28.80 7.48
N THR A 71 18.41 30.03 7.65
CA THR A 71 17.05 30.29 8.14
C THR A 71 15.99 29.76 7.19
N ILE A 72 16.13 30.01 5.88
CA ILE A 72 15.20 29.48 4.85
C ILE A 72 15.25 27.95 4.83
N GLY A 73 16.45 27.35 4.83
CA GLY A 73 16.63 25.90 4.87
C GLY A 73 15.97 25.26 6.09
N LEU A 74 16.09 25.90 7.26
CA LEU A 74 15.47 25.44 8.50
C LEU A 74 13.94 25.53 8.43
N VAL A 75 13.37 26.62 7.92
CA VAL A 75 11.92 26.78 7.73
C VAL A 75 11.38 25.73 6.76
N VAL A 76 12.05 25.52 5.62
CA VAL A 76 11.68 24.49 4.63
C VAL A 76 11.75 23.10 5.26
N THR A 77 12.81 22.81 6.03
CA THR A 77 12.96 21.53 6.73
C THR A 77 11.83 21.29 7.72
N ILE A 78 11.49 22.28 8.56
CA ILE A 78 10.35 22.17 9.49
C ILE A 78 9.05 21.93 8.72
N PHE A 79 8.82 22.67 7.63
CA PHE A 79 7.62 22.50 6.82
C PHE A 79 7.52 21.10 6.21
N ILE A 80 8.61 20.57 5.67
CA ILE A 80 8.68 19.20 5.14
C ILE A 80 8.39 18.20 6.27
N VAL A 81 9.06 18.32 7.42
CA VAL A 81 8.87 17.40 8.56
C VAL A 81 7.42 17.40 9.03
N LEU A 82 6.80 18.58 9.20
CA LEU A 82 5.40 18.70 9.61
C LEU A 82 4.45 18.10 8.57
N THR A 83 4.70 18.36 7.28
CA THR A 83 3.90 17.82 6.19
C THR A 83 4.02 16.30 6.12
N THR A 84 5.23 15.77 6.25
CA THR A 84 5.49 14.32 6.32
C THR A 84 4.73 13.70 7.49
N LEU A 85 4.82 14.29 8.69
CA LEU A 85 4.11 13.78 9.87
C LEU A 85 2.59 13.78 9.66
N TYR A 86 2.04 14.86 9.10
CA TYR A 86 0.62 14.94 8.76
C TYR A 86 0.21 13.86 7.77
N VAL A 87 0.98 13.66 6.70
CA VAL A 87 0.73 12.63 5.70
C VAL A 87 0.79 11.24 6.35
N PHE A 88 1.78 10.95 7.18
CA PHE A 88 1.89 9.66 7.88
C PHE A 88 0.68 9.34 8.76
N ILE A 89 0.00 10.35 9.33
CA ILE A 89 -1.17 10.16 10.17
C ILE A 89 -2.47 10.09 9.33
N ALA A 90 -2.62 11.01 8.37
CA ALA A 90 -3.86 11.16 7.62
C ALA A 90 -4.01 10.14 6.47
N LEU A 91 -2.90 9.78 5.84
CA LEU A 91 -2.88 8.95 4.64
C LEU A 91 -3.32 7.50 4.92
N PRO A 92 -2.85 6.80 5.98
CA PRO A 92 -3.36 5.46 6.29
C PRO A 92 -4.87 5.47 6.51
N LYS A 93 -5.41 6.47 7.23
CA LYS A 93 -6.85 6.58 7.49
C LYS A 93 -7.65 6.80 6.20
N SER A 94 -7.17 7.67 5.32
CA SER A 94 -7.82 7.94 4.03
C SER A 94 -7.79 6.71 3.12
N ILE A 95 -6.63 6.07 3.01
CA ILE A 95 -6.44 4.85 2.22
C ILE A 95 -7.28 3.71 2.77
N GLY A 96 -7.29 3.49 4.08
CA GLY A 96 -8.08 2.44 4.71
C GLY A 96 -9.58 2.60 4.44
N LYS A 97 -10.12 3.82 4.60
CA LYS A 97 -11.53 4.11 4.31
C LYS A 97 -11.89 3.95 2.84
N ARG A 98 -11.04 4.45 1.92
CA ARG A 98 -11.27 4.33 0.48
C ARG A 98 -11.15 2.87 0.04
N GLY A 99 -10.10 2.19 0.49
CA GLY A 99 -9.85 0.78 0.24
C GLY A 99 -11.02 -0.10 0.70
N SER A 100 -11.52 0.11 1.92
CA SER A 100 -12.67 -0.64 2.43
C SER A 100 -13.95 -0.37 1.65
N THR A 101 -14.19 0.89 1.25
CA THR A 101 -15.33 1.28 0.41
C THR A 101 -15.29 0.58 -0.94
N VAL A 102 -14.12 0.60 -1.61
CA VAL A 102 -13.92 -0.08 -2.90
C VAL A 102 -14.10 -1.59 -2.76
N THR A 103 -13.48 -2.19 -1.75
CA THR A 103 -13.56 -3.65 -1.51
C THR A 103 -14.99 -4.08 -1.18
N ARG A 104 -15.72 -3.30 -0.38
CA ARG A 104 -17.12 -3.55 -0.04
C ARG A 104 -18.04 -3.38 -1.25
N LYS A 105 -17.81 -2.37 -2.10
CA LYS A 105 -18.55 -2.18 -3.35
C LYS A 105 -18.33 -3.36 -4.29
N ALA A 106 -17.08 -3.77 -4.49
CA ALA A 106 -16.75 -4.96 -5.28
C ALA A 106 -17.43 -6.22 -4.72
N ALA A 107 -17.35 -6.45 -3.41
CA ALA A 107 -18.03 -7.57 -2.77
C ALA A 107 -19.55 -7.53 -2.97
N SER A 108 -20.19 -6.35 -2.86
CA SER A 108 -21.63 -6.21 -3.07
C SER A 108 -22.09 -6.53 -4.49
N LEU A 109 -21.22 -6.35 -5.49
CA LEU A 109 -21.46 -6.75 -6.88
C LEU A 109 -21.27 -8.26 -7.09
N ILE A 110 -20.35 -8.88 -6.33
CA ILE A 110 -20.07 -10.31 -6.41
C ILE A 110 -21.12 -11.15 -5.66
N VAL A 111 -21.67 -10.64 -4.55
CA VAL A 111 -22.71 -11.32 -3.75
C VAL A 111 -23.85 -11.89 -4.61
N PRO A 112 -24.56 -11.09 -5.45
CA PRO A 112 -25.67 -11.61 -6.25
C PRO A 112 -25.22 -12.67 -7.27
N ILE A 113 -23.98 -12.61 -7.77
CA ILE A 113 -23.45 -13.62 -8.70
C ILE A 113 -23.29 -14.96 -7.97
N VAL A 114 -22.67 -14.94 -6.78
CA VAL A 114 -22.47 -16.15 -5.96
C VAL A 114 -23.79 -16.73 -5.47
N THR A 115 -24.77 -15.88 -5.18
CA THR A 115 -26.08 -16.31 -4.68
C THR A 115 -27.09 -16.58 -5.79
N HIS A 116 -26.67 -16.55 -7.06
CA HIS A 116 -27.56 -16.73 -8.22
C HIS A 116 -28.79 -15.80 -8.15
N HIS A 117 -28.58 -14.55 -7.75
CA HIS A 117 -29.59 -13.50 -7.53
C HIS A 117 -30.69 -13.86 -6.51
N GLN A 118 -30.49 -14.89 -5.67
CA GLN A 118 -31.46 -15.23 -4.64
C GLN A 118 -31.51 -14.18 -3.52
N PRO A 119 -32.72 -13.81 -3.04
CA PRO A 119 -32.87 -12.91 -1.91
C PRO A 119 -32.32 -13.57 -0.64
N LEU A 120 -31.39 -12.88 0.02
CA LEU A 120 -30.81 -13.33 1.28
C LEU A 120 -31.30 -12.47 2.45
N PRO A 121 -31.52 -13.07 3.64
CA PRO A 121 -31.69 -12.29 4.85
C PRO A 121 -30.44 -11.45 5.14
N GLU A 122 -30.63 -10.26 5.71
CA GLU A 122 -29.60 -9.23 5.89
C GLU A 122 -28.36 -9.76 6.64
N THR A 123 -28.56 -10.56 7.68
CA THR A 123 -27.49 -11.16 8.48
C THR A 123 -26.59 -12.10 7.66
N ARG A 124 -27.18 -12.94 6.81
CA ARG A 124 -26.43 -13.82 5.90
C ARG A 124 -25.72 -13.01 4.83
N ARG A 125 -26.34 -11.94 4.33
CA ARG A 125 -25.73 -11.04 3.35
C ARG A 125 -24.49 -10.35 3.90
N VAL A 126 -24.54 -9.81 5.13
CA VAL A 126 -23.39 -9.18 5.79
C VAL A 126 -22.26 -10.19 6.03
N PHE A 127 -22.60 -11.42 6.46
CA PHE A 127 -21.63 -12.49 6.64
C PHE A 127 -20.92 -12.87 5.33
N LEU A 128 -21.70 -13.08 4.27
CA LEU A 128 -21.16 -13.46 2.95
C LEU A 128 -20.31 -12.35 2.34
N THR A 129 -20.77 -11.10 2.42
CA THR A 129 -20.01 -9.92 1.97
C THR A 129 -18.65 -9.85 2.66
N SER A 130 -18.62 -10.08 3.97
CA SER A 130 -17.36 -10.07 4.73
C SER A 130 -16.39 -11.16 4.29
N ARG A 131 -16.90 -12.35 3.94
CA ARG A 131 -16.08 -13.46 3.43
C ARG A 131 -15.52 -13.15 2.05
N ILE A 132 -16.33 -12.56 1.17
CA ILE A 132 -15.89 -12.11 -0.16
C ILE A 132 -14.82 -11.03 -0.04
N ILE A 133 -14.97 -10.07 0.87
CA ILE A 133 -13.95 -9.04 1.14
C ILE A 133 -12.61 -9.68 1.52
N MET A 134 -12.63 -10.70 2.39
CA MET A 134 -11.41 -11.40 2.81
C MET A 134 -10.73 -12.12 1.64
N VAL A 135 -11.51 -12.78 0.78
CA VAL A 135 -10.99 -13.41 -0.45
C VAL A 135 -10.40 -12.37 -1.38
N LEU A 136 -11.09 -11.24 -1.59
CA LEU A 136 -10.63 -10.16 -2.46
C LEU A 136 -9.32 -9.53 -1.94
N LYS A 137 -9.20 -9.29 -0.63
CA LYS A 137 -7.94 -8.84 0.01
C LYS A 137 -6.82 -9.86 -0.20
N SER A 138 -7.12 -11.15 -0.08
CA SER A 138 -6.13 -12.23 -0.25
C SER A 138 -5.62 -12.29 -1.69
N ILE A 139 -6.52 -12.25 -2.68
CA ILE A 139 -6.16 -12.21 -4.10
C ILE A 139 -5.31 -10.97 -4.40
N ALA A 140 -5.73 -9.79 -3.91
CA ALA A 140 -5.01 -8.55 -4.12
C ALA A 140 -3.59 -8.56 -3.54
N CYS A 141 -3.36 -9.33 -2.46
CA CYS A 141 -2.05 -9.47 -1.83
C CYS A 141 -1.14 -10.48 -2.53
N LEU A 142 -1.72 -11.53 -3.13
CA LEU A 142 -0.99 -12.55 -3.89
C LEU A 142 -0.57 -12.06 -5.28
N LEU A 143 -1.44 -11.30 -5.95
CA LEU A 143 -1.21 -10.79 -7.30
C LEU A 143 0.18 -10.14 -7.51
N PRO A 144 0.61 -9.14 -6.71
CA PRO A 144 1.88 -8.46 -6.94
C PRO A 144 3.13 -9.36 -6.75
N VAL A 145 3.02 -10.45 -5.98
CA VAL A 145 4.09 -11.45 -5.85
C VAL A 145 4.09 -12.37 -7.06
N THR A 146 2.91 -12.84 -7.48
CA THR A 146 2.79 -13.74 -8.64
C THR A 146 3.24 -13.08 -9.94
N THR A 147 2.98 -11.78 -10.11
CA THR A 147 3.46 -11.03 -11.29
C THR A 147 4.98 -11.06 -11.37
N LEU A 148 5.69 -10.89 -10.26
CA LEU A 148 7.16 -10.92 -10.23
C LEU A 148 7.76 -12.31 -10.45
N LEU A 149 7.00 -13.38 -10.19
CA LEU A 149 7.43 -14.74 -10.50
C LEU A 149 7.26 -15.06 -11.99
N VAL A 150 6.25 -14.50 -12.64
CA VAL A 150 5.95 -14.72 -14.07
C VAL A 150 6.82 -13.83 -14.96
N PHE A 151 7.07 -12.59 -14.56
CA PHE A 151 7.86 -11.65 -15.35
C PHE A 151 9.33 -11.67 -14.90
N PRO A 152 10.28 -11.99 -15.81
CA PRO A 152 11.69 -12.05 -15.46
C PRO A 152 12.22 -10.68 -15.06
N ASN A 153 13.01 -10.66 -13.98
CA ASN A 153 13.69 -9.46 -13.53
C ASN A 153 14.87 -9.15 -14.46
N THR A 154 14.76 -8.07 -15.24
CA THR A 154 15.86 -7.53 -16.07
C THR A 154 16.50 -6.29 -15.45
N THR A 155 16.10 -5.92 -14.21
CA THR A 155 16.75 -4.83 -13.48
C THR A 155 18.17 -5.22 -13.10
N THR A 156 19.01 -4.22 -12.82
CA THR A 156 20.35 -4.42 -12.26
C THR A 156 20.33 -4.91 -10.82
N LEU A 157 19.16 -4.93 -10.15
CA LEU A 157 19.02 -5.48 -8.81
C LEU A 157 19.00 -7.00 -8.83
N SER A 158 19.70 -7.61 -7.86
CA SER A 158 19.63 -9.05 -7.61
C SER A 158 18.17 -9.49 -7.43
N TYR A 159 17.84 -10.62 -8.06
CA TYR A 159 16.54 -11.27 -7.94
C TYR A 159 16.15 -11.52 -6.48
N GLU A 160 17.12 -11.87 -5.64
CA GLU A 160 16.90 -12.13 -4.22
C GLU A 160 16.37 -10.88 -3.50
N VAL A 161 16.93 -9.71 -3.78
CA VAL A 161 16.50 -8.44 -3.16
C VAL A 161 15.07 -8.11 -3.56
N VAL A 162 14.75 -8.25 -4.85
CA VAL A 162 13.39 -8.01 -5.38
C VAL A 162 12.38 -8.92 -4.71
N LEU A 163 12.72 -10.20 -4.55
CA LEU A 163 11.84 -11.20 -3.97
C LEU A 163 11.67 -11.01 -2.45
N ILE A 164 12.75 -10.71 -1.72
CA ILE A 164 12.70 -10.41 -0.28
C ILE A 164 11.80 -9.21 0.00
N CYS A 165 11.97 -8.10 -0.73
CA CYS A 165 11.13 -6.90 -0.56
C CYS A 165 9.65 -7.20 -0.83
N SER A 166 9.38 -7.98 -1.89
CA SER A 166 8.02 -8.37 -2.27
C SER A 166 7.36 -9.26 -1.23
N LEU A 167 8.08 -10.27 -0.76
CA LEU A 167 7.60 -11.16 0.31
C LEU A 167 7.40 -10.38 1.60
N PHE A 168 8.30 -9.46 1.95
CA PHE A 168 8.16 -8.63 3.13
C PHE A 168 6.86 -7.82 3.09
N PHE A 169 6.59 -7.08 1.99
CA PHE A 169 5.37 -6.30 1.88
C PHE A 169 4.11 -7.18 1.87
N SER A 170 4.13 -8.31 1.16
CA SER A 170 2.99 -9.22 1.07
C SER A 170 2.69 -9.90 2.42
N LEU A 171 3.70 -10.51 3.07
CA LEU A 171 3.56 -11.16 4.37
C LEU A 171 3.12 -10.16 5.45
N PHE A 172 3.69 -8.96 5.46
CA PHE A 172 3.32 -7.94 6.42
C PHE A 172 1.88 -7.46 6.20
N THR A 173 1.44 -7.31 4.95
CA THR A 173 0.04 -7.00 4.60
C THR A 173 -0.91 -8.08 5.10
N VAL A 174 -0.60 -9.37 4.85
CA VAL A 174 -1.41 -10.49 5.33
C VAL A 174 -1.47 -10.52 6.86
N ALA A 175 -0.34 -10.31 7.53
CA ALA A 175 -0.27 -10.26 8.98
C ALA A 175 -1.16 -9.13 9.54
N LEU A 176 -1.10 -7.92 8.97
CA LEU A 176 -1.91 -6.78 9.39
C LEU A 176 -3.41 -7.04 9.22
N PHE A 177 -3.85 -7.58 8.08
CA PHE A 177 -5.26 -7.94 7.90
C PHE A 177 -5.71 -9.09 8.80
N THR A 178 -4.82 -10.04 9.08
CA THR A 178 -5.11 -11.14 10.02
C THR A 178 -5.26 -10.61 11.44
N VAL A 179 -4.37 -9.72 11.88
CA VAL A 179 -4.46 -9.04 13.18
C VAL A 179 -5.73 -8.20 13.28
N GLN A 180 -6.08 -7.45 12.22
CA GLN A 180 -7.35 -6.72 12.16
C GLN A 180 -8.55 -7.67 12.37
N TYR A 181 -8.57 -8.82 11.69
CA TYR A 181 -9.65 -9.79 11.80
C TYR A 181 -9.68 -10.47 13.18
N ALA A 182 -8.52 -10.81 13.73
CA ALA A 182 -8.39 -11.38 15.06
C ALA A 182 -8.89 -10.40 16.15
N LEU A 183 -8.50 -9.12 16.06
CA LEU A 183 -8.97 -8.06 16.95
C LEU A 183 -10.48 -7.83 16.82
N ALA A 184 -11.01 -7.84 15.59
CA ALA A 184 -12.44 -7.73 15.36
C ALA A 184 -13.24 -8.86 16.03
N ARG A 185 -12.72 -10.09 15.96
CA ARG A 185 -13.32 -11.26 16.60
C ARG A 185 -13.21 -11.19 18.13
N LEU A 186 -12.04 -10.82 18.65
CA LEU A 186 -11.78 -10.74 20.10
C LEU A 186 -12.65 -9.65 20.76
N LEU A 187 -12.73 -8.48 20.12
CA LEU A 187 -13.43 -7.31 20.65
C LEU A 187 -14.92 -7.27 20.28
N HIS A 188 -15.44 -8.31 19.61
CA HIS A 188 -16.81 -8.41 19.14
C HIS A 188 -17.26 -7.19 18.31
N ILE A 189 -16.36 -6.67 17.46
CA ILE A 189 -16.62 -5.47 16.66
C ILE A 189 -17.56 -5.85 15.49
N PRO A 190 -18.67 -5.12 15.28
CA PRO A 190 -19.52 -5.31 14.13
C PRO A 190 -18.71 -5.21 12.83
N ARG A 191 -18.90 -6.18 11.92
CA ARG A 191 -18.17 -6.24 10.64
C ARG A 191 -18.42 -5.02 9.74
N GLU A 192 -19.47 -4.27 10.03
CA GLU A 192 -19.84 -3.03 9.35
C GLU A 192 -18.94 -1.86 9.69
N LEU A 193 -18.31 -1.89 10.86
CA LEU A 193 -17.44 -0.83 11.35
C LEU A 193 -15.97 -1.04 10.95
N LEU A 194 -15.64 -2.16 10.30
CA LEU A 194 -14.28 -2.49 9.89
C LEU A 194 -13.93 -1.86 8.54
N TRP A 195 -12.73 -1.28 8.46
CA TRP A 195 -12.13 -0.76 7.24
C TRP A 195 -10.97 -1.66 6.79
#